data_AF-A0A7C4UBW5-F1
#
_entry.id   AF-A0A7C4UBW5-F1
#
_cell.length_a   1.000
_cell.length_b   1.000
_cell.length_c   1.000
_cell.angle_alpha   90.00
_cell.angle_beta   90.00
_cell.angle_gamma   90.00
#
_symmetry.space_group_name_H-M   'P 1'
#
loop_
_entity.id
_entity.type
_entity.pdbx_description
1 polymer ?
#
loop_
_entity_poly.entity_id
_entity_poly.type
_entity_poly.pdbx_seq_one_letter_code
_entity_poly.pdbx_strand_id
1 'polypeptide(L)'
;QTPLMMLHNDRDGAVPWYQGIEYYLALRRLGKEVYLFNYVGEDHGLARRVNQRDYTQRMKDFFDHHLKGAPQPEWMAKGMPYRPPAGTPTTPGTPPRTGTTPKKGETQSEE
;
A
#
# COMPACT_ATOMS: atom_id res chain seq x y z
N GLN A 1 -13.25 15.93 -10.00
CA GLN A 1 -12.09 15.02 -9.85
C GLN A 1 -12.65 13.61 -9.82
N THR A 2 -11.95 12.61 -10.38
CA THR A 2 -12.45 11.23 -10.48
C THR A 2 -11.49 10.29 -9.74
N PRO A 3 -11.90 9.67 -8.62
CA PRO A 3 -11.06 8.72 -7.89
C PRO A 3 -10.90 7.43 -8.69
N LEU A 4 -9.79 6.73 -8.50
CA LEU A 4 -9.48 5.48 -9.21
C LEU A 4 -9.30 4.31 -8.23
N MET A 5 -9.94 3.18 -8.53
CA MET A 5 -9.73 1.91 -7.85
C MET A 5 -9.17 0.90 -8.86
N MET A 6 -8.06 0.24 -8.51
CA MET A 6 -7.32 -0.67 -9.36
C MET A 6 -7.14 -2.03 -8.68
N LEU A 7 -7.11 -3.10 -9.48
CA LEU A 7 -6.75 -4.45 -9.06
C LEU A 7 -5.58 -4.93 -9.92
N HIS A 8 -4.46 -5.28 -9.29
CA HIS A 8 -3.33 -5.94 -9.95
C HIS A 8 -2.68 -6.93 -8.97
N ASN A 9 -2.75 -8.21 -9.31
CA ASN A 9 -2.19 -9.28 -8.48
C ASN A 9 -0.76 -9.61 -8.91
N ASP A 10 0.00 -10.19 -7.98
CA ASP A 10 1.43 -10.47 -8.12
C ASP A 10 1.75 -11.64 -9.06
N ARG A 11 0.80 -12.54 -9.30
CA ARG A 11 0.95 -13.69 -10.22
C ARG A 11 0.20 -13.51 -11.55
N ASP A 12 -0.23 -12.29 -11.87
CA ASP A 12 -0.90 -12.01 -13.14
C ASP A 12 0.03 -12.31 -14.34
N GLY A 13 -0.30 -13.37 -15.08
CA GLY A 13 0.43 -13.80 -16.28
C GLY A 13 0.00 -13.10 -17.57
N ALA A 14 -1.06 -12.29 -17.55
CA ALA A 14 -1.56 -11.55 -18.71
C ALA A 14 -1.13 -10.08 -18.69
N VAL A 15 -1.16 -9.43 -17.51
CA VAL A 15 -0.73 -8.05 -17.34
C VAL A 15 0.29 -7.95 -16.20
N PRO A 16 1.54 -7.53 -16.48
CA PRO A 16 2.57 -7.53 -15.46
C PRO A 16 2.26 -6.62 -14.26
N TRP A 17 2.42 -7.16 -13.06
CA TRP A 17 2.09 -6.49 -11.78
C TRP A 17 2.72 -5.10 -11.61
N TYR A 18 3.96 -4.91 -12.07
CA TYR A 18 4.69 -3.65 -11.95
C TYR A 18 4.01 -2.49 -12.69
N GLN A 19 3.26 -2.73 -13.77
CA GLN A 19 2.53 -1.68 -14.48
C GLN A 19 1.47 -1.02 -13.57
N GLY A 20 0.76 -1.83 -12.78
CA GLY A 20 -0.21 -1.33 -11.81
C GLY A 20 0.44 -0.48 -10.71
N ILE A 21 1.60 -0.92 -10.21
CA ILE A 21 2.37 -0.19 -9.20
C ILE A 21 2.87 1.15 -9.74
N GLU A 22 3.46 1.17 -10.93
CA GLU A 22 3.99 2.38 -11.56
C GLU A 22 2.90 3.43 -11.75
N TYR A 23 1.74 3.03 -12.26
CA TYR A 23 0.62 3.95 -12.47
C TYR A 23 0.04 4.45 -11.14
N TYR A 24 -0.13 3.56 -10.15
CA TYR A 24 -0.53 3.94 -8.80
C TYR A 24 0.43 4.99 -8.19
N LEU A 25 1.73 4.75 -8.27
CA LEU A 25 2.74 5.68 -7.73
C LEU A 25 2.74 7.02 -8.45
N ALA A 26 2.58 7.03 -9.78
CA ALA A 26 2.47 8.27 -10.55
C ALA A 26 1.26 9.10 -10.08
N LEU A 27 0.09 8.47 -9.92
CA LEU A 27 -1.12 9.14 -9.44
C LEU A 27 -0.97 9.65 -7.99
N ARG A 28 -0.36 8.87 -7.10
CA ARG A 28 -0.08 9.30 -5.72
C ARG A 28 0.87 10.51 -5.67
N ARG A 29 1.92 10.53 -6.49
CA ARG A 29 2.84 11.67 -6.62
C ARG A 29 2.13 12.94 -7.12
N LEU A 30 1.10 12.77 -7.95
CA LEU A 30 0.25 13.86 -8.44
C LEU A 30 -0.87 14.26 -7.47
N GLY A 31 -0.89 13.71 -6.26
CA GLY A 31 -1.93 13.99 -5.26
C GLY A 31 -3.32 13.51 -5.67
N LYS A 32 -3.43 12.54 -6.58
CA LYS A 32 -4.70 11.96 -7.00
C LYS A 32 -5.16 10.90 -5.99
N GLU A 33 -6.47 10.85 -5.78
CA GLU A 33 -7.09 9.79 -5.01
C GLU A 33 -7.09 8.50 -5.84
N VAL A 34 -6.33 7.52 -5.37
CA VAL A 34 -6.17 6.22 -6.03
C VAL A 34 -5.98 5.12 -5.00
N TYR A 35 -6.57 3.95 -5.29
CA TYR A 35 -6.51 2.75 -4.47
C TYR A 35 -6.01 1.58 -5.33
N LEU A 36 -5.01 0.84 -4.84
CA LEU A 36 -4.46 -0.35 -5.49
C LEU A 36 -4.70 -1.57 -4.61
N PHE A 37 -5.42 -2.55 -5.13
CA PHE A 37 -5.63 -3.85 -4.52
C PHE A 37 -4.68 -4.86 -5.14
N ASN A 38 -4.01 -5.63 -4.28
CA ASN A 38 -3.19 -6.77 -4.65
C ASN A 38 -3.55 -7.92 -3.70
N TYR A 39 -3.98 -9.04 -4.28
CA TYR A 39 -4.21 -10.27 -3.53
C TYR A 39 -3.07 -11.23 -3.81
N VAL A 40 -2.17 -11.36 -2.84
CA VAL A 40 -0.96 -12.18 -2.95
C VAL A 40 -1.32 -13.63 -3.33
N GLY A 41 -0.70 -14.10 -4.42
CA GLY A 41 -0.89 -15.44 -4.96
C GLY A 41 -2.05 -15.60 -5.93
N GLU A 42 -2.80 -14.54 -6.24
CA GLU A 42 -3.84 -14.55 -7.28
C GLU A 42 -3.25 -14.21 -8.66
N ASP A 43 -3.86 -14.74 -9.72
CA ASP A 43 -3.45 -14.49 -11.11
C ASP A 43 -4.20 -13.27 -11.69
N HIS A 44 -4.49 -13.27 -13.00
CA HIS A 44 -5.19 -12.18 -13.69
C HIS A 44 -6.59 -11.87 -13.11
N GLY A 45 -7.24 -12.86 -12.49
CA GLY A 45 -8.49 -12.72 -11.77
C GLY A 45 -8.39 -13.27 -10.34
N LEU A 46 -9.46 -13.11 -9.57
CA LEU A 46 -9.56 -13.65 -8.22
C LEU A 46 -10.16 -15.05 -8.26
N ALA A 47 -9.37 -16.09 -8.04
CA ALA A 47 -9.81 -17.48 -7.97
C ALA A 47 -10.39 -17.81 -6.59
N ARG A 48 -9.81 -17.31 -5.50
CA ARG A 48 -10.28 -17.66 -4.15
C ARG A 48 -11.56 -16.92 -3.81
N ARG A 49 -12.59 -17.66 -3.40
CA ARG A 49 -13.91 -17.10 -3.02
C ARG A 49 -13.82 -16.01 -1.94
N VAL A 50 -12.89 -16.15 -1.00
CA VAL A 50 -12.64 -15.16 0.05
C VAL A 50 -12.15 -13.83 -0.53
N ASN A 51 -11.26 -13.86 -1.51
CA ASN A 51 -10.72 -12.68 -2.17
C ASN A 51 -11.78 -12.02 -3.06
N GLN A 52 -12.54 -12.83 -3.81
CA GLN A 52 -13.68 -12.33 -4.59
C GLN A 52 -14.70 -11.58 -3.73
N ARG A 53 -15.06 -12.14 -2.56
CA ARG A 53 -16.01 -11.52 -1.63
C ARG A 53 -15.46 -10.22 -1.07
N ASP A 54 -14.21 -10.20 -0.60
CA ASP A 54 -13.58 -8.98 -0.11
C ASP A 54 -13.55 -7.91 -1.20
N TYR A 55 -13.03 -8.22 -2.39
CA TYR A 55 -12.94 -7.25 -3.49
C TYR A 55 -14.31 -6.70 -3.92
N THR A 56 -15.34 -7.55 -3.97
CA THR A 56 -16.71 -7.14 -4.29
C THR A 56 -17.25 -6.17 -3.23
N GLN A 57 -16.98 -6.43 -1.95
CA GLN A 57 -17.39 -5.52 -0.87
C GLN A 57 -16.65 -4.18 -0.98
N ARG A 58 -15.33 -4.19 -1.24
CA ARG A 58 -14.54 -2.95 -1.42
C ARG A 58 -15.05 -2.13 -2.59
N MET A 59 -15.36 -2.79 -3.70
CA MET A 59 -15.90 -2.15 -4.89
C MET A 59 -17.27 -1.52 -4.60
N LYS A 60 -18.15 -2.24 -3.88
CA LYS A 60 -19.44 -1.70 -3.44
C LYS A 60 -19.24 -0.47 -2.56
N ASP A 61 -18.36 -0.56 -1.56
CA ASP A 61 -18.11 0.56 -0.64
C ASP A 61 -17.56 1.79 -1.40
N PHE A 62 -16.67 1.58 -2.38
CA PHE A 62 -16.13 2.62 -3.26
C PHE A 62 -17.22 3.35 -4.02
N PHE A 63 -18.10 2.60 -4.69
CA PHE A 63 -19.21 3.22 -5.43
C PHE A 63 -20.25 3.84 -4.51
N ASP A 64 -20.59 3.22 -3.38
CA ASP A 64 -21.54 3.79 -2.43
C ASP A 64 -21.03 5.13 -1.87
N HIS A 65 -19.74 5.22 -1.55
CA HIS A 65 -19.14 6.48 -1.08
C HIS A 65 -19.16 7.56 -2.16
N HIS A 66 -18.63 7.27 -3.36
CA HIS A 66 -18.44 8.29 -4.38
C HIS A 66 -19.69 8.61 -5.22
N LEU A 67 -20.64 7.67 -5.34
CA LEU A 67 -21.82 7.83 -6.20
C LEU A 67 -23.14 7.93 -5.43
N LYS A 68 -23.19 7.50 -4.16
CA LYS A 68 -24.43 7.53 -3.36
C LYS A 68 -24.34 8.37 -2.09
N GLY A 69 -23.19 8.99 -1.81
CA GLY A 69 -23.00 9.82 -0.61
C GLY A 69 -22.95 9.02 0.68
N ALA A 70 -22.65 7.71 0.62
CA ALA A 70 -22.40 6.92 1.82
C ALA A 70 -21.15 7.44 2.55
N PRO A 71 -21.05 7.24 3.88
CA PRO A 71 -19.86 7.63 4.63
C PRO A 71 -18.62 6.93 4.09
N GLN A 72 -17.48 7.61 4.14
CA GLN A 72 -16.20 7.03 3.75
C GLN A 72 -15.88 5.85 4.67
N PRO A 73 -15.65 4.64 4.14
CA PRO A 73 -15.28 3.48 4.95
C PRO A 73 -13.85 3.62 5.47
N GLU A 74 -13.59 3.00 6.62
CA GLU A 74 -12.32 3.13 7.35
C GLU A 74 -11.09 2.77 6.50
N TRP A 75 -11.21 1.77 5.64
CA TRP A 75 -10.11 1.30 4.79
C TRP A 75 -9.66 2.33 3.75
N MET A 76 -10.57 3.22 3.30
CA MET A 76 -10.20 4.33 2.42
C MET A 76 -9.47 5.43 3.18
N ALA A 77 -9.93 5.73 4.39
CA ALA A 77 -9.38 6.82 5.20
C ALA A 77 -7.98 6.50 5.73
N LYS A 78 -7.76 5.27 6.20
CA LYS A 78 -6.49 4.85 6.83
C LYS A 78 -5.53 4.13 5.88
N GLY A 79 -6.03 3.66 4.73
CA GLY A 79 -5.34 2.68 3.90
C GLY A 79 -5.29 1.30 4.58
N MET A 80 -4.89 0.29 3.82
CA MET A 80 -4.65 -1.07 4.33
C MET A 80 -3.14 -1.32 4.45
N PRO A 81 -2.63 -1.78 5.61
CA PRO A 81 -1.22 -2.13 5.72
C PRO A 81 -0.91 -3.32 4.81
N TYR A 82 0.26 -3.29 4.17
CA TYR A 82 0.76 -4.46 3.45
C TYR A 82 0.91 -5.63 4.43
N ARG A 83 0.25 -6.75 4.14
CA ARG A 83 0.40 -7.99 4.90
C ARG A 83 1.33 -8.91 4.12
N PRO A 84 2.55 -9.18 4.64
CA PRO A 84 3.44 -10.14 4.00
C PRO A 84 2.79 -11.53 3.95
N PRO A 85 3.12 -12.36 2.94
CA PRO A 85 2.75 -13.77 2.96
C PRO A 85 3.32 -14.46 4.22
N ALA A 86 2.54 -15.37 4.80
CA ALA A 86 2.94 -16.09 6.01
C ALA A 86 4.29 -16.79 5.79
N GLY A 87 5.27 -16.51 6.65
CA GLY A 87 6.63 -17.06 6.57
C GLY A 87 7.71 -16.12 6.04
N THR A 88 7.36 -14.90 5.59
CA THR A 88 8.38 -13.87 5.33
C THR A 88 8.81 -13.21 6.64
N PRO A 89 10.12 -13.16 6.98
CA PRO A 89 10.58 -12.42 8.13
C PRO A 89 10.36 -10.93 7.88
N THR A 90 9.33 -10.36 8.48
CA THR A 90 9.22 -8.91 8.66
C THR A 90 10.35 -8.45 9.54
N THR A 91 11.45 -8.00 8.93
CA THR A 91 12.42 -7.16 9.64
C THR A 91 11.70 -5.85 9.97
N PRO A 92 11.54 -5.48 11.26
CA PRO A 92 11.04 -4.16 11.60
C PRO A 92 11.99 -3.14 10.99
N GLY A 93 11.43 -2.20 10.22
CA GLY A 93 12.21 -1.16 9.56
C GLY A 93 13.17 -0.50 10.55
N THR A 94 14.45 -0.47 10.19
CA THR A 94 15.45 0.29 10.93
C THR A 94 14.95 1.72 11.06
N PRO A 95 14.78 2.28 12.28
CA PRO A 95 14.42 3.68 12.42
C PRO A 95 15.49 4.53 11.73
N PRO A 96 15.11 5.66 11.09
CA PRO A 96 16.09 6.54 10.47
C PRO A 96 17.12 6.93 11.52
N ARG A 97 18.41 6.70 11.21
CA ARG A 97 19.53 7.04 12.06
C ARG A 97 19.46 8.54 12.35
N THR A 98 18.99 8.91 13.53
CA THR A 98 19.05 10.29 14.01
C THR A 98 20.51 10.68 14.05
N GLY A 99 20.83 11.79 13.38
CA GLY A 99 22.20 12.29 13.26
C GLY A 99 22.81 12.45 14.65
N THR A 100 23.93 11.77 14.88
CA THR A 100 24.78 12.01 16.04
C THR A 100 25.44 13.38 15.86
N THR A 101 24.96 14.37 16.62
CA THR A 101 25.66 15.63 16.86
C THR A 101 27.05 15.33 17.45
N PRO A 102 28.14 15.98 17.00
CA PRO A 102 29.46 15.72 17.55
C PRO A 102 29.54 16.23 18.98
N LYS A 103 29.96 15.39 19.93
CA LYS A 103 30.32 15.83 21.28
C LYS A 103 31.61 16.65 21.20
N LYS A 104 31.50 17.92 21.59
CA LYS A 104 32.61 18.85 21.76
C LYS A 104 33.23 18.61 23.14
N GLY A 105 34.55 18.42 23.18
CA GLY A 105 35.40 18.70 24.35
C GLY A 105 35.61 17.55 25.33
N GLU A 106 36.81 16.98 25.33
CA GLU A 106 37.55 16.74 26.56
C GLU A 106 39.05 16.88 26.26
N THR A 107 39.65 17.85 26.93
CA THR A 107 41.06 18.22 26.92
C THR A 107 41.71 17.53 28.10
N GLN A 108 42.74 16.70 27.88
CA GLN A 108 43.80 16.35 28.86
C GLN A 108 45.03 15.99 28.00
N SER A 109 46.08 16.82 27.84
CA SER A 109 47.20 17.19 28.74
C SER A 109 47.99 16.02 29.33
N GLU A 110 49.25 15.92 28.87
CA GLU A 110 50.45 15.29 29.47
C GLU A 110 50.41 13.75 29.59
N GLU A 111 51.39 12.97 29.12
CA GLU A 111 52.87 13.05 29.20
C GLU A 111 53.53 12.40 27.96
#